data_AF-A0A9N8HPI0-F1
#
_entry.id   AF-A0A9N8HPI0-F1
#
_cell.length_a   1.000
_cell.length_b   1.000
_cell.length_c   1.000
_cell.angle_alpha   90.00
_cell.angle_beta   90.00
_cell.angle_gamma   90.00
#
_symmetry.space_group_name_H-M   'P 1'
#
loop_
_entity.id
_entity.type
_entity.pdbx_description
1 polymer ?
#
loop_
_entity_poly.entity_id
_entity_poly.type
_entity_poly.pdbx_seq_one_letter_code
_entity_poly.pdbx_strand_id
1 'polypeptide(L)'
;MVRTLRRPRQEKQQQPSAPLWSENAARLTRIFGSMVVTVLTCTGLSFSHRSLQSSLETIESALPVQKEQTPQAEQTQEPAAIGYNRTKYHYTPPSQSFGGPHSSCGVTDSNNNNPPTYESFFALEKDDRSRDNEDKIIWKKFFASMGKRGNYIEMGAFNGAQESNSRFFDVCLGWKGLLVEANPMVFPEVPVNRPQAHSMSFAPSCPTPDQTLEFHATIWTNAGLEGKAKAYDGTETVSVPCGPLQPVLEDVFAGEAIDFFSLDVEGAERWFWKPLILTR
;
A
#
# COMPACT_ATOMS: atom_id res chain seq x y z
N MET A 1 23.30 -6.28 -0.15
CA MET A 1 24.09 -5.07 0.20
C MET A 1 23.09 -3.95 0.46
N VAL A 2 22.78 -3.66 1.74
CA VAL A 2 21.76 -2.68 2.15
C VAL A 2 22.31 -1.27 1.98
N ARG A 3 21.61 -0.39 1.25
CA ARG A 3 21.97 1.04 1.15
C ARG A 3 20.84 1.89 1.71
N THR A 4 21.09 2.48 2.87
CA THR A 4 20.15 3.34 3.61
C THR A 4 20.30 4.79 3.17
N LEU A 5 19.20 5.49 2.89
CA LEU A 5 19.17 6.95 2.72
C LEU A 5 18.59 7.58 4.00
N ARG A 6 19.17 8.69 4.47
CA ARG A 6 18.83 9.39 5.72
C ARG A 6 18.38 10.82 5.42
N ARG A 7 17.34 11.31 6.11
CA ARG A 7 16.86 12.70 6.08
C ARG A 7 17.45 13.53 7.25
N PRO A 8 17.72 14.84 7.09
CA PRO A 8 17.93 15.78 8.21
C PRO A 8 16.61 16.25 8.83
N ARG A 9 16.61 16.53 10.15
CA ARG A 9 15.45 17.01 10.92
C ARG A 9 15.06 18.45 10.51
N GLN A 10 13.77 18.74 10.35
CA GLN A 10 13.27 20.13 10.25
C GLN A 10 12.84 20.68 11.62
N GLU A 11 13.20 21.94 11.86
CA GLU A 11 12.72 22.76 12.98
C GLU A 11 11.24 23.12 12.80
N LYS A 12 10.57 23.37 13.92
CA LYS A 12 9.15 23.79 13.98
C LYS A 12 8.93 24.99 13.06
N GLN A 13 7.98 24.90 12.14
CA GLN A 13 7.41 26.09 11.50
C GLN A 13 6.59 26.85 12.55
N GLN A 14 7.16 27.91 13.09
CA GLN A 14 6.43 28.94 13.83
C GLN A 14 5.74 29.88 12.84
N GLN A 15 4.49 30.26 13.15
CA GLN A 15 3.77 31.32 12.44
C GLN A 15 4.60 32.62 12.38
N PRO A 16 4.54 33.39 11.28
CA PRO A 16 5.37 34.57 11.13
C PRO A 16 4.85 35.74 11.96
N SER A 17 5.70 36.29 12.82
CA SER A 17 5.65 37.69 13.26
C SER A 17 6.85 38.45 12.70
N ALA A 18 6.62 39.71 12.32
CA ALA A 18 7.51 40.62 11.58
C ALA A 18 8.91 40.87 12.23
N PRO A 19 9.89 41.44 11.48
CA PRO A 19 11.31 41.11 11.64
C PRO A 19 12.06 42.02 12.62
N LEU A 20 13.07 41.46 13.29
CA LEU A 20 14.15 42.22 13.94
C LEU A 20 15.49 41.50 13.73
N TRP A 21 16.50 42.28 13.32
CA TRP A 21 17.86 41.85 13.02
C TRP A 21 18.69 41.58 14.29
N SER A 22 19.48 40.50 14.32
CA SER A 22 20.94 40.51 14.57
C SER A 22 21.51 39.11 14.86
N GLU A 23 22.82 39.02 14.66
CA GLU A 23 23.73 37.88 14.52
C GLU A 23 23.98 37.05 15.80
N ASN A 24 24.20 35.73 15.67
CA ASN A 24 25.53 35.09 15.77
C ASN A 24 25.48 33.59 16.12
N ALA A 25 26.52 32.91 15.66
CA ALA A 25 26.76 31.47 15.65
C ALA A 25 26.83 30.78 17.03
N ALA A 26 26.44 29.50 17.08
CA ALA A 26 27.35 28.35 17.32
C ALA A 26 26.63 27.08 17.81
N ARG A 27 27.34 25.95 17.64
CA ARG A 27 27.25 24.65 18.34
C ARG A 27 26.44 23.52 17.71
N LEU A 28 27.15 22.79 16.84
CA LEU A 28 27.09 21.33 16.66
C LEU A 28 26.90 20.58 17.99
N THR A 29 25.81 19.84 18.14
CA THR A 29 25.79 18.62 18.97
C THR A 29 24.90 17.56 18.32
N ARG A 30 25.49 16.40 18.04
CA ARG A 30 24.87 15.20 17.46
C ARG A 30 23.84 14.60 18.44
N ILE A 31 22.62 14.33 17.96
CA ILE A 31 21.74 13.31 18.52
C ILE A 31 21.01 12.61 17.35
N PHE A 32 21.33 11.34 17.10
CA PHE A 32 20.71 10.49 16.07
C PHE A 32 19.55 9.70 16.69
N GLY A 33 18.35 9.76 16.08
CA GLY A 33 17.19 8.95 16.42
C GLY A 33 16.52 8.40 15.14
N SER A 34 16.25 7.10 15.13
CA SER A 34 15.91 6.26 13.96
C SER A 34 14.50 6.41 13.37
N MET A 35 14.42 6.25 12.05
CA MET A 35 13.32 5.59 11.31
C MET A 35 13.90 4.73 10.18
N VAL A 36 13.22 3.64 9.85
CA VAL A 36 13.71 2.55 8.99
C VAL A 36 12.77 2.42 7.78
N VAL A 37 13.28 2.66 6.58
CA VAL A 37 12.65 2.24 5.33
C VAL A 37 13.38 0.99 4.86
N THR A 38 12.66 -0.14 4.79
CA THR A 38 13.21 -1.44 4.37
C THR A 38 12.65 -1.78 3.00
N VAL A 39 13.54 -1.86 2.00
CA VAL A 39 13.22 -2.43 0.68
C VAL A 39 13.89 -3.80 0.61
N LEU A 40 13.09 -4.87 0.51
CA LEU A 40 13.57 -6.25 0.35
C LEU A 40 13.37 -6.67 -1.11
N THR A 41 14.45 -7.12 -1.78
CA THR A 41 14.33 -7.84 -3.05
C THR A 41 14.77 -9.30 -2.83
N CYS A 42 13.84 -10.25 -3.01
CA CYS A 42 14.17 -11.67 -3.04
C CYS A 42 14.54 -12.07 -4.47
N THR A 43 15.71 -12.69 -4.64
CA THR A 43 16.12 -13.37 -5.88
C THR A 43 16.54 -14.80 -5.57
N GLY A 44 16.11 -15.74 -6.42
CA GLY A 44 16.50 -17.17 -6.46
C GLY A 44 15.49 -18.13 -5.78
N LEU A 45 15.19 -19.34 -6.26
CA LEU A 45 15.82 -20.23 -7.24
C LEU A 45 14.82 -21.32 -7.73
N SER A 46 15.21 -22.01 -8.81
CA SER A 46 14.48 -23.01 -9.63
C SER A 46 13.95 -24.26 -8.91
N PHE A 47 12.95 -24.91 -9.50
CA PHE A 47 12.74 -26.36 -9.39
C PHE A 47 12.48 -27.02 -10.75
N SER A 48 13.11 -28.19 -10.93
CA SER A 48 13.31 -28.93 -12.17
C SER A 48 12.14 -29.79 -12.62
N HIS A 49 12.07 -29.95 -13.93
CA HIS A 49 11.28 -30.91 -14.73
C HIS A 49 11.44 -32.38 -14.31
N ARG A 50 10.33 -33.13 -14.35
CA ARG A 50 10.17 -34.58 -14.65
C ARG A 50 8.68 -34.81 -14.94
N SER A 51 8.19 -35.72 -15.77
CA SER A 51 8.69 -36.60 -16.83
C SER A 51 7.40 -37.22 -17.39
N LEU A 52 7.15 -37.09 -18.71
CA LEU A 52 6.00 -37.72 -19.37
C LEU A 52 6.33 -39.18 -19.69
N GLN A 53 5.48 -40.11 -19.26
CA GLN A 53 5.28 -41.45 -19.86
C GLN A 53 3.79 -41.77 -19.70
N SER A 54 3.01 -41.80 -20.79
CA SER A 54 2.84 -42.90 -21.75
C SER A 54 2.15 -44.12 -21.15
N SER A 55 0.88 -44.31 -21.49
CA SER A 55 0.29 -45.63 -21.81
C SER A 55 -1.07 -45.41 -22.51
N LEU A 56 -1.11 -45.76 -23.79
CA LEU A 56 -2.28 -45.91 -24.65
C LEU A 56 -2.66 -47.39 -24.65
N GLU A 57 -3.85 -47.75 -24.19
CA GLU A 57 -4.61 -48.97 -24.51
C GLU A 57 -6.08 -48.64 -24.21
N THR A 58 -7.14 -49.09 -24.87
CA THR A 58 -7.41 -49.69 -26.17
C THR A 58 -8.94 -49.50 -26.30
N ILE A 59 -9.40 -49.06 -27.46
CA ILE A 59 -10.83 -48.79 -27.73
C ILE A 59 -11.53 -50.12 -28.01
N GLU A 60 -12.59 -50.46 -27.27
CA GLU A 60 -13.61 -51.38 -27.77
C GLU A 60 -15.02 -51.03 -27.25
N SER A 61 -15.86 -50.65 -28.22
CA SER A 61 -17.31 -50.79 -28.33
C SER A 61 -18.19 -50.83 -27.07
N ALA A 62 -19.04 -49.81 -26.92
CA ALA A 62 -20.49 -49.92 -27.10
C ALA A 62 -21.17 -48.60 -26.68
N LEU A 63 -21.75 -47.90 -27.65
CA LEU A 63 -22.65 -46.77 -27.39
C LEU A 63 -24.03 -47.31 -26.97
N PRO A 64 -24.61 -46.77 -25.88
CA PRO A 64 -26.03 -46.50 -25.88
C PRO A 64 -26.32 -45.04 -25.50
N VAL A 65 -27.02 -44.38 -26.42
CA VAL A 65 -28.05 -43.34 -26.24
C VAL A 65 -27.92 -42.45 -24.99
N GLN A 66 -27.43 -41.23 -25.23
CA GLN A 66 -27.42 -40.11 -24.29
C GLN A 66 -28.83 -39.84 -23.74
N LYS A 67 -29.01 -39.96 -22.43
CA LYS A 67 -30.02 -39.16 -21.71
C LYS A 67 -29.35 -37.87 -21.31
N GLU A 68 -29.92 -36.78 -21.79
CA GLU A 68 -29.56 -35.39 -21.51
C GLU A 68 -29.46 -35.17 -19.99
N GLN A 69 -28.23 -35.19 -19.46
CA GLN A 69 -27.95 -34.80 -18.09
C GLN A 69 -27.82 -33.29 -18.06
N THR A 70 -28.77 -32.65 -17.40
CA THR A 70 -28.71 -31.25 -16.99
C THR A 70 -27.36 -30.98 -16.33
N PRO A 71 -26.65 -29.87 -16.65
CA PRO A 71 -25.38 -29.55 -16.03
C PRO A 71 -25.56 -29.48 -14.52
N GLN A 72 -24.88 -30.36 -13.78
CA GLN A 72 -24.77 -30.20 -12.33
C GLN A 72 -24.05 -28.88 -12.09
N ALA A 73 -24.71 -27.99 -11.34
CA ALA A 73 -24.14 -26.74 -10.89
C ALA A 73 -22.77 -27.03 -10.28
N GLU A 74 -21.74 -26.44 -10.88
CA GLU A 74 -20.41 -26.33 -10.32
C GLU A 74 -20.57 -25.79 -8.90
N GLN A 75 -20.33 -26.65 -7.91
CA GLN A 75 -20.39 -26.27 -6.51
C GLN A 75 -19.28 -25.25 -6.30
N THR A 76 -19.66 -23.97 -6.28
CA THR A 76 -18.81 -22.89 -5.79
C THR A 76 -18.39 -23.27 -4.37
N GLN A 77 -17.13 -23.69 -4.21
CA GLN A 77 -16.49 -23.80 -2.92
C GLN A 77 -16.70 -22.47 -2.20
N GLU A 78 -17.33 -22.54 -1.02
CA GLU A 78 -17.48 -21.41 -0.13
C GLU A 78 -16.07 -20.83 0.12
N PRO A 79 -15.84 -19.54 -0.16
CA PRO A 79 -14.51 -18.96 0.02
C PRO A 79 -14.08 -19.16 1.47
N ALA A 80 -12.82 -19.56 1.68
CA ALA A 80 -12.26 -19.75 3.01
C ALA A 80 -12.63 -18.58 3.92
N ALA A 81 -13.08 -18.86 5.15
CA ALA A 81 -13.52 -17.83 6.08
C ALA A 81 -12.43 -16.77 6.25
N ILE A 82 -12.72 -15.55 5.77
CA ILE A 82 -11.80 -14.42 5.80
C ILE A 82 -11.50 -14.12 7.28
N GLY A 83 -10.21 -14.15 7.65
CA GLY A 83 -9.76 -14.03 9.04
C GLY A 83 -9.90 -12.64 9.67
N TYR A 84 -10.72 -11.76 9.09
CA TYR A 84 -10.98 -10.41 9.58
C TYR A 84 -12.40 -9.93 9.25
N ASN A 85 -12.91 -8.98 10.04
CA ASN A 85 -14.25 -8.43 9.85
C ASN A 85 -14.23 -7.25 8.86
N ARG A 86 -14.70 -7.50 7.63
CA ARG A 86 -14.76 -6.49 6.55
C ARG A 86 -15.65 -5.28 6.88
N THR A 87 -16.75 -5.49 7.60
CA THR A 87 -17.63 -4.40 8.04
C THR A 87 -16.95 -3.53 9.09
N LYS A 88 -16.30 -4.16 10.08
CA LYS A 88 -15.54 -3.46 11.13
C LYS A 88 -14.44 -2.57 10.56
N TYR A 89 -13.75 -3.04 9.50
CA TYR A 89 -12.63 -2.32 8.89
C TYR A 89 -12.99 -1.55 7.63
N HIS A 90 -14.29 -1.31 7.37
CA HIS A 90 -14.79 -0.58 6.21
C HIS A 90 -14.10 -0.99 4.89
N TYR A 91 -13.92 -2.29 4.67
CA TYR A 91 -13.22 -2.80 3.51
C TYR A 91 -13.95 -2.45 2.21
N THR A 92 -13.22 -1.86 1.26
CA THR A 92 -13.70 -1.60 -0.10
C THR A 92 -12.85 -2.40 -1.10
N PRO A 93 -13.46 -3.26 -1.93
CA PRO A 93 -12.73 -3.99 -2.98
C PRO A 93 -12.43 -3.07 -4.18
N PRO A 94 -11.45 -3.45 -5.04
CA PRO A 94 -11.23 -2.81 -6.32
C PRO A 94 -12.50 -2.79 -7.19
N SER A 95 -12.68 -1.71 -7.93
CA SER A 95 -13.68 -1.61 -8.99
C SER A 95 -13.44 -2.67 -10.07
N GLN A 96 -14.53 -3.21 -10.62
CA GLN A 96 -14.46 -4.25 -11.66
C GLN A 96 -14.01 -3.70 -13.03
N SER A 97 -14.01 -2.38 -13.22
CA SER A 97 -13.61 -1.74 -14.47
C SER A 97 -12.26 -1.04 -14.32
N PHE A 98 -11.19 -1.61 -14.90
CA PHE A 98 -9.92 -0.92 -15.06
C PHE A 98 -9.96 -0.09 -16.34
N GLY A 99 -10.10 1.24 -16.21
CA GLY A 99 -10.18 2.17 -17.33
C GLY A 99 -8.87 2.43 -18.08
N GLY A 100 -7.80 1.69 -17.77
CA GLY A 100 -6.45 1.96 -18.23
C GLY A 100 -5.68 2.90 -17.29
N PRO A 101 -4.42 3.24 -17.63
CA PRO A 101 -3.63 4.20 -16.89
C PRO A 101 -4.35 5.55 -16.79
N HIS A 102 -4.18 6.23 -15.66
CA HIS A 102 -4.75 7.55 -15.43
C HIS A 102 -4.23 8.55 -16.47
N SER A 103 -5.05 9.52 -16.86
CA SER A 103 -4.71 10.49 -17.93
C SER A 103 -3.43 11.29 -17.64
N SER A 104 -3.09 11.49 -16.36
CA SER A 104 -1.87 12.15 -15.93
C SER A 104 -0.59 11.34 -16.18
N CYS A 105 -0.67 10.05 -16.48
CA CYS A 105 0.49 9.17 -16.69
C CYS A 105 1.19 9.41 -18.04
N GLY A 106 0.61 10.23 -18.90
CA GLY A 106 1.13 10.48 -20.25
C GLY A 106 0.67 9.42 -21.25
N VAL A 107 0.89 9.72 -22.54
CA VAL A 107 0.46 8.84 -23.63
C VAL A 107 1.63 7.94 -24.04
N THR A 108 1.41 6.63 -24.03
CA THR A 108 2.28 5.69 -24.76
C THR A 108 1.95 5.75 -26.23
N ASP A 109 2.94 5.90 -27.11
CA ASP A 109 2.67 5.71 -28.53
C ASP A 109 2.13 4.30 -28.76
N SER A 110 1.15 4.15 -29.65
CA SER A 110 0.46 2.86 -29.90
C SER A 110 1.38 1.78 -30.47
N ASN A 111 2.58 2.15 -30.90
CA ASN A 111 3.58 1.28 -31.50
C ASN A 111 4.68 0.89 -30.49
N ASN A 112 4.59 1.35 -29.24
CA ASN A 112 5.52 1.12 -28.15
C ASN A 112 6.98 1.53 -28.46
N ASN A 113 7.19 2.43 -29.43
CA ASN A 113 8.53 2.85 -29.85
C ASN A 113 9.15 3.85 -28.87
N ASN A 114 8.33 4.57 -28.12
CA ASN A 114 8.73 5.43 -27.02
C ASN A 114 7.97 5.03 -25.75
N PRO A 115 8.65 4.45 -24.74
CA PRO A 115 8.02 4.17 -23.46
C PRO A 115 7.56 5.48 -22.80
N PRO A 116 6.47 5.44 -22.02
CA PRO A 116 6.00 6.62 -21.31
C PRO A 116 7.07 7.05 -20.30
N THR A 117 7.39 8.34 -20.33
CA THR A 117 8.43 8.93 -19.50
C THR A 117 7.85 9.44 -18.15
N TYR A 118 6.52 9.49 -18.05
CA TYR A 118 5.72 9.83 -16.85
C TYR A 118 5.97 11.23 -16.27
N GLU A 119 6.61 12.16 -17.01
CA GLU A 119 6.89 13.51 -16.49
C GLU A 119 5.62 14.28 -16.17
N SER A 120 4.52 14.08 -16.90
CA SER A 120 3.24 14.71 -16.60
C SER A 120 2.73 14.32 -15.21
N PHE A 121 2.87 13.04 -14.83
CA PHE A 121 2.52 12.59 -13.48
C PHE A 121 3.48 13.20 -12.46
N PHE A 122 4.78 13.15 -12.75
CA PHE A 122 5.82 13.70 -11.88
C PHE A 122 5.93 15.24 -11.93
N ALA A 123 4.96 15.92 -12.54
CA ALA A 123 4.78 17.37 -12.52
C ALA A 123 3.50 17.78 -11.79
N LEU A 124 2.70 16.81 -11.31
CA LEU A 124 1.53 17.10 -10.48
C LEU A 124 1.96 17.81 -9.17
N GLU A 125 1.00 18.49 -8.56
CA GLU A 125 1.13 19.11 -7.25
C GLU A 125 1.00 18.07 -6.14
N LYS A 126 1.47 18.39 -4.93
CA LYS A 126 1.47 17.49 -3.76
C LYS A 126 0.09 16.93 -3.38
N ASP A 127 -0.99 17.62 -3.76
CA ASP A 127 -2.37 17.17 -3.48
C ASP A 127 -2.75 15.93 -4.31
N ASP A 128 -1.95 15.63 -5.34
CA ASP A 128 -2.13 14.53 -6.28
C ASP A 128 -0.92 13.58 -6.33
N ARG A 129 0.05 13.70 -5.41
CA ARG A 129 1.27 12.88 -5.44
C ARG A 129 2.07 12.92 -4.14
N SER A 130 3.19 12.19 -4.10
CA SER A 130 4.10 12.19 -2.95
C SER A 130 4.71 13.56 -2.65
N ARG A 131 5.06 13.75 -1.37
CA ARG A 131 5.85 14.90 -0.95
C ARG A 131 7.27 14.81 -1.50
N ASP A 132 7.89 15.95 -1.80
CA ASP A 132 9.31 16.06 -2.14
C ASP A 132 9.82 15.11 -3.25
N ASN A 133 8.93 14.68 -4.17
CA ASN A 133 9.20 13.72 -5.25
C ASN A 133 9.63 12.31 -4.77
N GLU A 134 9.19 11.88 -3.59
CA GLU A 134 9.51 10.55 -3.07
C GLU A 134 9.07 9.43 -4.03
N ASP A 135 7.87 9.52 -4.61
CA ASP A 135 7.34 8.62 -5.64
C ASP A 135 8.33 8.39 -6.80
N LYS A 136 8.81 9.49 -7.37
CA LYS A 136 9.74 9.52 -8.50
C LYS A 136 11.09 8.94 -8.10
N ILE A 137 11.57 9.28 -6.91
CA ILE A 137 12.85 8.79 -6.40
C ILE A 137 12.77 7.27 -6.18
N ILE A 138 11.69 6.80 -5.56
CA ILE A 138 11.45 5.37 -5.31
C ILE A 138 11.39 4.61 -6.64
N TRP A 139 10.57 5.07 -7.59
CA TRP A 139 10.48 4.44 -8.90
C TRP A 139 11.83 4.39 -9.61
N LYS A 140 12.51 5.54 -9.76
CA LYS A 140 13.80 5.59 -10.48
C LYS A 140 14.88 4.73 -9.84
N LYS A 141 14.92 4.63 -8.51
CA LYS A 141 15.99 3.92 -7.79
C LYS A 141 15.74 2.42 -7.69
N PHE A 142 14.50 1.99 -7.58
CA PHE A 142 14.18 0.60 -7.23
C PHE A 142 13.39 -0.14 -8.32
N PHE A 143 12.58 0.55 -9.11
CA PHE A 143 11.54 -0.09 -9.92
C PHE A 143 11.56 0.26 -11.40
N ALA A 144 12.35 1.24 -11.85
CA ALA A 144 12.41 1.65 -13.26
C ALA A 144 12.85 0.52 -14.20
N SER A 145 13.59 -0.47 -13.71
CA SER A 145 14.00 -1.67 -14.46
C SER A 145 13.10 -2.88 -14.18
N MET A 146 12.03 -2.74 -13.39
CA MET A 146 11.12 -3.83 -13.07
C MET A 146 10.20 -4.06 -14.29
N GLY A 147 10.52 -5.08 -15.09
CA GLY A 147 9.76 -5.43 -16.30
C GLY A 147 8.45 -6.18 -16.05
N LYS A 148 7.88 -6.10 -14.85
CA LYS A 148 6.63 -6.77 -14.45
C LYS A 148 5.71 -5.82 -13.69
N ARG A 149 4.40 -6.13 -13.67
CA ARG A 149 3.48 -5.56 -12.68
C ARG A 149 3.93 -5.99 -11.28
N GLY A 150 3.78 -5.10 -10.31
CA GLY A 150 4.13 -5.35 -8.92
C GLY A 150 2.94 -5.20 -7.99
N ASN A 151 3.19 -5.52 -6.73
CA ASN A 151 2.22 -5.40 -5.64
C ASN A 151 2.72 -4.37 -4.62
N TYR A 152 1.82 -3.55 -4.09
CA TYR A 152 2.18 -2.58 -3.06
C TYR A 152 1.22 -2.54 -1.87
N ILE A 153 1.74 -2.07 -0.74
CA ILE A 153 0.97 -1.67 0.44
C ILE A 153 1.33 -0.23 0.77
N GLU A 154 0.33 0.58 1.10
CA GLU A 154 0.53 1.90 1.71
C GLU A 154 -0.28 2.00 3.00
N MET A 155 0.42 2.33 4.09
CA MET A 155 -0.15 2.49 5.42
C MET A 155 0.02 3.92 5.86
N GLY A 156 -1.10 4.57 6.18
CA GLY A 156 -1.22 6.03 6.20
C GLY A 156 -1.54 6.56 4.81
N ALA A 157 -2.58 6.02 4.17
CA ALA A 157 -2.96 6.42 2.82
C ALA A 157 -3.60 7.81 2.75
N PHE A 158 -3.95 8.42 3.88
CA PHE A 158 -4.69 9.68 3.98
C PHE A 158 -5.94 9.67 3.08
N ASN A 159 -6.05 10.56 2.09
CA ASN A 159 -7.15 10.56 1.12
C ASN A 159 -6.87 9.72 -0.14
N GLY A 160 -5.72 9.03 -0.20
CA GLY A 160 -5.30 8.20 -1.34
C GLY A 160 -4.66 8.97 -2.50
N ALA A 161 -4.61 10.30 -2.44
CA ALA A 161 -4.06 11.17 -3.48
C ALA A 161 -2.90 12.03 -2.97
N GLN A 162 -3.17 12.86 -1.97
CA GLN A 162 -2.25 13.83 -1.41
C GLN A 162 -1.14 13.13 -0.62
N GLU A 163 0.10 13.55 -0.85
CA GLU A 163 1.30 13.02 -0.19
C GLU A 163 1.48 11.49 -0.34
N SER A 164 0.78 10.83 -1.28
CA SER A 164 0.86 9.38 -1.49
C SER A 164 2.15 8.96 -2.17
N ASN A 165 2.86 8.02 -1.55
CA ASN A 165 4.07 7.40 -2.07
C ASN A 165 3.77 6.26 -3.07
N SER A 166 2.56 5.71 -3.04
CA SER A 166 2.18 4.59 -3.91
C SER A 166 1.40 4.97 -5.17
N ARG A 167 0.86 6.20 -5.26
CA ARG A 167 -0.09 6.58 -6.32
C ARG A 167 0.40 6.31 -7.72
N PHE A 168 1.66 6.64 -7.98
CA PHE A 168 2.28 6.39 -9.28
C PHE A 168 2.20 4.90 -9.69
N PHE A 169 2.47 3.99 -8.75
CA PHE A 169 2.51 2.54 -9.01
C PHE A 169 1.13 1.98 -9.33
N ASP A 170 0.10 2.47 -8.65
CA ASP A 170 -1.29 2.10 -8.94
C ASP A 170 -1.75 2.69 -10.28
N VAL A 171 -1.79 4.01 -10.38
CA VAL A 171 -2.56 4.66 -11.46
C VAL A 171 -1.82 4.69 -12.79
N CYS A 172 -0.48 4.59 -12.77
CA CYS A 172 0.34 4.58 -14.00
C CYS A 172 0.88 3.20 -14.36
N LEU A 173 1.23 2.38 -13.38
CA LEU A 173 1.79 1.04 -13.63
C LEU A 173 0.76 -0.08 -13.46
N GLY A 174 -0.43 0.22 -12.93
CA GLY A 174 -1.49 -0.77 -12.71
C GLY A 174 -1.08 -1.84 -11.69
N TRP A 175 -0.28 -1.47 -10.69
CA TRP A 175 0.10 -2.37 -9.60
C TRP A 175 -1.09 -2.68 -8.71
N LYS A 176 -1.16 -3.92 -8.22
CA LYS A 176 -2.19 -4.34 -7.28
C LYS A 176 -1.86 -3.80 -5.90
N GLY A 177 -2.80 -3.11 -5.28
CA GLY A 177 -2.57 -2.31 -4.08
C GLY A 177 -3.46 -2.64 -2.92
N LEU A 178 -2.92 -2.48 -1.71
CA LEU A 178 -3.67 -2.33 -0.46
C LEU A 178 -3.38 -0.96 0.17
N LEU A 179 -4.42 -0.18 0.41
CA LEU A 179 -4.38 1.12 1.09
C LEU A 179 -5.02 0.98 2.47
N VAL A 180 -4.29 1.37 3.51
CA VAL A 180 -4.80 1.38 4.88
C VAL A 180 -4.77 2.80 5.44
N GLU A 181 -5.93 3.31 5.84
CA GLU A 181 -6.06 4.61 6.51
C GLU A 181 -6.97 4.51 7.73
N ALA A 182 -6.40 4.71 8.91
CA ALA A 182 -7.11 4.53 10.17
C ALA A 182 -8.10 5.66 10.46
N ASN A 183 -7.87 6.87 9.95
CA ASN A 183 -8.69 8.03 10.18
C ASN A 183 -10.04 7.93 9.43
N PRO A 184 -11.15 7.72 10.14
CA PRO A 184 -12.45 7.48 9.51
C PRO A 184 -13.01 8.73 8.82
N MET A 185 -12.50 9.92 9.12
CA MET A 185 -13.00 11.16 8.50
C MET A 185 -12.50 11.34 7.06
N VAL A 186 -11.29 10.87 6.76
CA VAL A 186 -10.66 11.02 5.43
C VAL A 186 -10.70 9.72 4.62
N PHE A 187 -10.82 8.57 5.29
CA PHE A 187 -10.93 7.26 4.61
C PHE A 187 -11.96 7.21 3.48
N PRO A 188 -13.17 7.82 3.57
CA PRO A 188 -14.14 7.78 2.48
C PRO A 188 -13.63 8.30 1.13
N GLU A 189 -12.59 9.15 1.12
CA GLU A 189 -11.96 9.65 -0.10
C GLU A 189 -11.02 8.63 -0.76
N VAL A 190 -10.44 7.71 0.01
CA VAL A 190 -9.47 6.71 -0.47
C VAL A 190 -10.02 5.87 -1.63
N PRO A 191 -11.17 5.17 -1.52
CA PRO A 191 -11.70 4.38 -2.62
C PRO A 191 -12.18 5.24 -3.80
N VAL A 192 -12.47 6.53 -3.59
CA VAL A 192 -12.83 7.47 -4.67
C VAL A 192 -11.60 7.83 -5.48
N ASN A 193 -10.50 8.16 -4.81
CA ASN A 193 -9.25 8.57 -5.44
C ASN A 193 -8.45 7.38 -6.01
N ARG A 194 -8.66 6.18 -5.47
CA ARG A 194 -7.91 4.95 -5.79
C ARG A 194 -8.84 3.75 -5.98
N PRO A 195 -9.77 3.80 -6.94
CA PRO A 195 -10.82 2.78 -7.08
C PRO A 195 -10.29 1.41 -7.54
N GLN A 196 -9.03 1.29 -7.96
CA GLN A 196 -8.43 0.02 -8.40
C GLN A 196 -7.65 -0.69 -7.29
N ALA A 197 -7.50 -0.06 -6.12
CA ALA A 197 -6.84 -0.64 -4.96
C ALA A 197 -7.86 -1.26 -4.00
N HIS A 198 -7.43 -2.26 -3.23
CA HIS A 198 -8.13 -2.63 -2.01
C HIS A 198 -7.92 -1.51 -0.98
N SER A 199 -8.95 -1.12 -0.25
CA SER A 199 -8.82 -0.12 0.82
C SER A 199 -9.53 -0.52 2.10
N MET A 200 -8.94 -0.17 3.24
CA MET A 200 -9.45 -0.51 4.57
C MET A 200 -9.20 0.58 5.60
N SER A 201 -10.15 0.76 6.52
CA SER A 201 -10.05 1.70 7.63
C SER A 201 -9.85 0.99 8.96
N PHE A 202 -8.58 0.82 9.34
CA PHE A 202 -8.19 0.27 10.64
C PHE A 202 -6.72 0.53 10.95
N ALA A 203 -6.34 0.37 12.23
CA ALA A 203 -4.94 0.31 12.63
C ALA A 203 -4.43 -1.16 12.64
N PRO A 204 -3.28 -1.45 12.02
CA PRO A 204 -2.74 -2.80 11.75
C PRO A 204 -2.18 -3.55 12.97
N SER A 205 -2.43 -3.06 14.18
CA SER A 205 -2.03 -3.71 15.43
C SER A 205 -2.86 -3.17 16.59
N CYS A 206 -3.21 -4.05 17.52
CA CYS A 206 -3.78 -3.67 18.80
C CYS A 206 -2.84 -4.01 19.98
N PRO A 207 -3.00 -3.35 21.14
CA PRO A 207 -2.47 -3.85 22.41
C PRO A 207 -3.11 -5.19 22.80
N THR A 208 -4.44 -5.33 22.64
CA THR A 208 -5.17 -6.59 22.82
C THR A 208 -6.20 -6.80 21.71
N PRO A 209 -6.62 -8.04 21.42
CA PRO A 209 -7.70 -8.31 20.47
C PRO A 209 -8.97 -7.51 20.79
N ASP A 210 -9.72 -7.17 19.74
CA ASP A 210 -11.02 -6.49 19.80
C ASP A 210 -11.08 -5.12 20.46
N GLN A 211 -9.92 -4.47 20.68
CA GLN A 211 -9.87 -3.07 21.09
C GLN A 211 -9.97 -2.09 19.92
N THR A 212 -10.16 -0.83 20.29
CA THR A 212 -9.95 0.34 19.45
C THR A 212 -8.72 1.10 19.91
N LEU A 213 -8.18 1.94 19.04
CA LEU A 213 -7.14 2.90 19.37
C LEU A 213 -7.68 4.32 19.23
N GLU A 214 -7.16 5.26 20.01
CA GLU A 214 -7.49 6.66 19.84
C GLU A 214 -6.62 7.29 18.75
N PHE A 215 -7.26 7.97 17.81
CA PHE A 215 -6.64 8.65 16.69
C PHE A 215 -7.06 10.12 16.68
N HIS A 216 -6.15 11.05 16.40
CA HIS A 216 -6.51 12.47 16.37
C HIS A 216 -7.53 12.77 15.27
N ALA A 217 -8.70 13.28 15.66
CA ALA A 217 -9.81 13.56 14.76
C ALA A 217 -9.57 14.87 13.99
N THR A 218 -8.69 14.81 12.99
CA THR A 218 -8.41 15.94 12.10
C THR A 218 -8.29 15.51 10.64
N ILE A 219 -8.42 16.46 9.71
CA ILE A 219 -8.39 16.21 8.26
C ILE A 219 -7.03 16.50 7.62
N TRP A 220 -5.98 16.62 8.44
CA TRP A 220 -4.63 16.93 7.98
C TRP A 220 -3.79 15.67 7.80
N THR A 221 -2.81 15.71 6.89
CA THR A 221 -1.97 14.55 6.53
C THR A 221 -1.17 14.01 7.70
N ASN A 222 -0.81 14.87 8.66
CA ASN A 222 -0.02 14.52 9.84
C ASN A 222 -0.85 14.07 11.05
N ALA A 223 -2.13 13.70 10.84
CA ALA A 223 -2.96 13.06 11.85
C ALA A 223 -2.44 11.64 12.15
N GLY A 224 -2.59 11.19 13.39
CA GLY A 224 -2.08 9.88 13.77
C GLY A 224 -2.60 9.39 15.12
N LEU A 225 -2.04 8.27 15.58
CA LEU A 225 -2.38 7.68 16.87
C LEU A 225 -2.05 8.61 18.04
N GLU A 226 -2.95 8.69 19.01
CA GLU A 226 -2.76 9.45 20.24
C GLU A 226 -1.47 9.02 20.95
N GLY A 227 -0.67 10.00 21.39
CA GLY A 227 0.58 9.75 22.08
C GLY A 227 1.74 9.32 21.16
N LYS A 228 1.48 9.05 19.86
CA LYS A 228 2.51 8.83 18.83
C LYS A 228 2.65 10.05 17.92
N ALA A 229 1.55 10.54 17.38
CA ALA A 229 1.51 11.71 16.50
C ALA A 229 1.50 13.01 17.30
N LYS A 230 2.69 13.56 17.54
CA LYS A 230 2.90 14.70 18.45
C LYS A 230 2.32 16.04 18.00
N ALA A 231 1.89 16.15 16.75
CA ALA A 231 1.36 17.40 16.21
C ALA A 231 0.02 17.80 16.84
N TYR A 232 -0.73 16.83 17.38
CA TYR A 232 -2.12 17.03 17.84
C TYR A 232 -2.37 16.52 19.27
N ASP A 233 -1.31 16.27 20.06
CA ASP A 233 -1.45 15.88 21.48
C ASP A 233 -2.37 16.90 22.20
N GLY A 234 -3.46 16.41 22.81
CA GLY A 234 -4.45 17.22 23.53
C GLY A 234 -5.64 17.73 22.70
N THR A 235 -5.74 17.38 21.41
CA THR A 235 -6.96 17.61 20.62
C THR A 235 -7.96 16.47 20.75
N GLU A 236 -9.15 16.66 20.20
CA GLU A 236 -10.17 15.61 20.09
C GLU A 236 -9.63 14.37 19.34
N THR A 237 -10.09 13.20 19.78
CA THR A 237 -9.77 11.91 19.22
C THR A 237 -11.02 11.17 18.78
N VAL A 238 -10.83 10.21 17.88
CA VAL A 238 -11.84 9.25 17.46
C VAL A 238 -11.30 7.84 17.69
N SER A 239 -12.15 6.96 18.20
CA SER A 239 -11.82 5.54 18.36
C SER A 239 -11.81 4.85 16.99
N VAL A 240 -10.66 4.30 16.61
CA VAL A 240 -10.47 3.56 15.36
C VAL A 240 -10.33 2.07 15.64
N PRO A 241 -10.92 1.19 14.82
CA PRO A 241 -10.76 -0.24 14.98
C PRO A 241 -9.30 -0.62 14.73
N CYS A 242 -8.80 -1.61 15.48
CA CYS A 242 -7.48 -2.18 15.22
C CYS A 242 -7.56 -3.71 15.06
N GLY A 243 -6.54 -4.29 14.45
CA GLY A 243 -6.40 -5.74 14.30
C GLY A 243 -5.14 -6.16 13.55
N PRO A 244 -4.86 -7.47 13.44
CA PRO A 244 -3.66 -7.95 12.76
C PRO A 244 -3.73 -7.68 11.26
N LEU A 245 -2.59 -7.31 10.66
CA LEU A 245 -2.49 -7.11 9.22
C LEU A 245 -2.44 -8.44 8.44
N GLN A 246 -1.91 -9.51 9.04
CA GLN A 246 -1.65 -10.78 8.34
C GLN A 246 -2.86 -11.38 7.61
N PRO A 247 -4.06 -11.53 8.23
CA PRO A 247 -5.22 -12.08 7.52
C PRO A 247 -5.66 -11.23 6.33
N VAL A 248 -5.42 -9.91 6.38
CA VAL A 248 -5.70 -8.99 5.27
C VAL A 248 -4.73 -9.24 4.13
N LEU A 249 -3.43 -9.42 4.42
CA LEU A 249 -2.43 -9.70 3.40
C LEU A 249 -2.67 -11.04 2.70
N GLU A 250 -3.05 -12.05 3.47
CA GLU A 250 -3.39 -13.38 2.96
C GLU A 250 -4.60 -13.33 2.02
N ASP A 251 -5.65 -12.59 2.39
CA ASP A 251 -6.85 -12.41 1.55
C ASP A 251 -6.55 -11.59 0.29
N VAL A 252 -5.89 -10.43 0.43
CA VAL A 252 -5.68 -9.50 -0.69
C VAL A 252 -4.64 -10.03 -1.67
N PHE A 253 -3.50 -10.53 -1.18
CA PHE A 253 -2.39 -10.92 -2.04
C PHE A 253 -2.32 -12.42 -2.30
N ALA A 254 -3.08 -13.26 -1.58
CA ALA A 254 -3.09 -14.71 -1.81
C ALA A 254 -1.68 -15.35 -1.87
N GLY A 255 -0.75 -14.84 -1.05
CA GLY A 255 0.65 -15.30 -1.02
C GLY A 255 1.57 -14.71 -2.11
N GLU A 256 1.05 -13.84 -2.99
CA GLU A 256 1.88 -13.08 -3.93
C GLU A 256 2.90 -12.20 -3.19
N ALA A 257 4.09 -12.02 -3.77
CA ALA A 257 5.11 -11.16 -3.21
C ALA A 257 4.65 -9.68 -3.21
N ILE A 258 4.94 -8.97 -2.13
CA ILE A 258 4.77 -7.51 -2.03
C ILE A 258 6.09 -6.87 -2.46
N ASP A 259 6.08 -6.07 -3.52
CA ASP A 259 7.27 -5.44 -4.10
C ASP A 259 7.59 -4.08 -3.44
N PHE A 260 6.56 -3.36 -2.98
CA PHE A 260 6.70 -2.06 -2.33
C PHE A 260 5.80 -1.94 -1.09
N PHE A 261 6.36 -1.49 0.03
CA PHE A 261 5.59 -1.19 1.24
C PHE A 261 5.97 0.22 1.72
N SER A 262 5.05 1.17 1.53
CA SER A 262 5.09 2.49 2.13
C SER A 262 4.50 2.46 3.55
N LEU A 263 5.28 2.88 4.54
CA LEU A 263 4.86 2.99 5.94
C LEU A 263 5.12 4.43 6.40
N ASP A 264 4.06 5.22 6.44
CA ASP A 264 4.09 6.61 6.89
C ASP A 264 2.89 6.85 7.82
N VAL A 265 3.10 6.66 9.12
CA VAL A 265 2.02 6.62 10.12
C VAL A 265 2.31 7.60 11.26
N GLU A 266 3.00 8.70 10.92
CA GLU A 266 3.20 9.88 11.76
C GLU A 266 3.78 9.56 13.15
N GLY A 267 4.79 8.67 13.18
CA GLY A 267 5.53 8.32 14.40
C GLY A 267 5.13 6.98 15.04
N ALA A 268 4.13 6.28 14.48
CA ALA A 268 3.69 4.96 14.93
C ALA A 268 4.43 3.77 14.26
N GLU A 269 5.43 4.02 13.42
CA GLU A 269 6.10 3.01 12.59
C GLU A 269 6.70 1.91 13.46
N ARG A 270 7.38 2.28 14.55
CA ARG A 270 7.96 1.31 15.50
C ARG A 270 6.91 0.43 16.19
N TRP A 271 5.68 0.92 16.32
CA TRP A 271 4.58 0.16 16.92
C TRP A 271 4.09 -0.93 15.97
N PHE A 272 3.88 -0.57 14.70
CA PHE A 272 3.38 -1.50 13.68
C PHE A 272 4.46 -2.42 13.11
N TRP A 273 5.73 -2.02 13.16
CA TRP A 273 6.85 -2.80 12.64
C TRP A 273 7.12 -4.10 13.42
N LYS A 274 6.95 -4.09 14.74
CA LYS A 274 7.26 -5.26 15.58
C LYS A 274 6.41 -6.49 15.23
N PRO A 275 5.07 -6.38 15.10
CA PRO A 275 4.23 -7.49 14.66
C PRO A 275 4.56 -8.02 13.25
N LEU A 276 4.98 -7.14 12.33
CA LEU A 276 5.23 -7.47 10.92
C LEU A 276 6.44 -8.40 10.69
N ILE A 277 7.44 -8.38 11.58
CA ILE A 277 8.63 -9.23 11.47
C ILE A 277 8.42 -10.60 12.13
N LEU A 278 7.59 -10.67 13.18
CA LEU A 278 7.48 -11.85 14.03
C LEU A 278 6.63 -12.98 13.42
N THR A 279 6.13 -12.81 12.21
CA THR A 279 5.28 -13.77 11.48
C THR A 279 6.03 -14.57 10.41
N ARG A 280 7.36 -14.67 10.49
CA ARG A 280 8.17 -15.61 9.70
C ARG A 280 9.03 -16.51 10.57
#